data_AF-R2RGA5-F1
#
_entry.id   AF-R2RGA5-F1
#
_cell.length_a   1.000
_cell.length_b   1.000
_cell.length_c   1.000
_cell.angle_alpha   90.00
_cell.angle_beta   90.00
_cell.angle_gamma   90.00
#
_symmetry.space_group_name_H-M   'P 1'
#
loop_
_entity.id
_entity.type
_entity.pdbx_description
1 polymer ?
#
loop_
_entity_poly.entity_id
_entity_poly.type
_entity_poly.pdbx_seq_one_letter_code
_entity_poly.pdbx_strand_id
1 'polypeptide(L)' 'MGETNKQTEANKRWAEKNKEHAKYLSDRSRSRSFIKKQATFDDLAELEGLIEQRKKDLSSR' A
#
# COMPACT_ATOMS: atom_id res chain seq x y z
N MET A 1 2.52 0.32 30.69
CA MET A 1 2.19 0.19 29.25
C MET A 1 3.25 0.93 28.47
N GLY A 2 3.93 0.39 27.46
CA GLY A 2 3.90 -0.94 26.88
C GLY A 2 5.28 -1.20 26.29
N GLU A 3 5.61 -2.48 26.15
CA GLU A 3 6.87 -2.96 25.59
C GLU A 3 7.15 -2.28 24.25
N THR A 4 8.15 -1.38 24.21
CA THR A 4 8.65 -0.82 22.96
C THR A 4 9.36 -1.96 22.22
N ASN A 5 8.52 -2.57 21.42
CA ASN A 5 8.61 -3.84 20.76
C ASN A 5 9.99 -4.10 20.13
N LYS A 6 10.67 -5.19 20.51
CA LYS A 6 11.92 -5.66 19.87
C LYS A 6 11.74 -5.89 18.36
N GLN A 7 10.50 -5.99 17.87
CA GLN A 7 10.17 -6.02 16.43
C GLN A 7 10.46 -4.69 15.73
N THR A 8 10.53 -3.54 16.42
CA THR A 8 10.74 -2.23 15.78
C THR A 8 12.12 -2.13 15.15
N GLU A 9 13.16 -2.57 15.85
CA GLU A 9 14.54 -2.53 15.35
C GLU A 9 14.80 -3.60 14.29
N ALA A 10 14.21 -4.79 14.44
CA ALA A 10 14.26 -5.85 13.43
C ALA A 10 13.50 -5.46 12.15
N ASN A 11 12.31 -4.86 12.29
CA ASN A 11 11.51 -4.35 11.17
C ASN A 11 12.22 -3.18 10.49
N LYS A 12 12.90 -2.29 11.23
CA LYS A 12 13.74 -1.24 10.64
C LYS A 12 14.87 -1.84 9.81
N ARG A 13 15.65 -2.77 10.37
CA ARG A 13 16.76 -3.42 9.64
C ARG A 13 16.27 -4.20 8.41
N TRP A 14 15.11 -4.85 8.49
CA TRP A 14 14.49 -5.52 7.36
C TRP A 14 14.00 -4.51 6.32
N ALA A 15 13.35 -3.42 6.74
CA ALA A 15 12.88 -2.36 5.86
C ALA A 15 14.04 -1.62 5.18
N GLU A 16 15.18 -1.45 5.85
CA GLU A 16 16.37 -0.85 5.24
C GLU A 16 17.01 -1.74 4.17
N LYS A 17 16.98 -3.06 4.34
CA LYS A 17 17.43 -4.02 3.32
C LYS A 17 16.40 -4.24 2.21
N ASN A 18 15.11 -4.04 2.51
CA ASN A 18 13.99 -4.30 1.60
C ASN A 18 13.15 -3.03 1.39
N LYS A 19 13.80 -1.88 1.16
CA LYS A 19 13.13 -0.57 1.11
C LYS A 19 11.98 -0.54 0.12
N GLU A 20 12.17 -1.12 -1.06
CA GLU A 20 11.12 -1.19 -2.10
C GLU A 20 9.93 -2.04 -1.66
N HIS A 21 10.19 -3.19 -1.02
CA HIS A 21 9.13 -4.08 -0.57
C HIS A 21 8.37 -3.50 0.63
N ALA A 22 9.08 -2.87 1.55
CA ALA A 22 8.49 -2.15 2.67
C ALA A 22 7.62 -0.97 2.18
N LYS A 23 8.11 -0.22 1.19
CA LYS A 23 7.34 0.86 0.53
C LYS A 23 6.08 0.31 -0.12
N TYR A 24 6.19 -0.77 -0.92
CA TYR A 24 5.03 -1.44 -1.52
C TYR A 24 3.97 -1.83 -0.48
N LEU A 25 4.37 -2.43 0.64
CA LEU A 25 3.44 -2.83 1.70
C LEU A 25 2.78 -1.63 2.37
N SER A 26 3.55 -0.55 2.62
CA SER A 26 3.03 0.69 3.19
C SER A 26 1.99 1.33 2.27
N ASP A 27 2.34 1.50 1.00
CA ASP A 27 1.47 2.07 -0.02
C ASP A 27 0.19 1.24 -0.16
N ARG A 28 0.31 -0.10 -0.23
CA ARG A 28 -0.84 -1.01 -0.29
C ARG A 28 -1.79 -0.84 0.90
N SER A 29 -1.23 -0.75 2.11
CA SER A 29 -2.02 -0.58 3.34
C SER A 29 -2.74 0.78 3.37
N ARG A 30 -2.04 1.83 2.93
CA ARG A 30 -2.58 3.19 2.85
C ARG A 30 -3.70 3.28 1.82
N SER A 31 -3.49 2.76 0.61
CA SER A 31 -4.52 2.72 -0.45
C SER A 31 -5.76 1.96 0.00
N ARG A 32 -5.61 0.80 0.65
CA ARG A 32 -6.74 0.03 1.18
C ARG A 32 -7.53 0.84 2.22
N SER A 33 -6.83 1.54 3.10
CA SER A 33 -7.49 2.36 4.15
C SER A 33 -8.19 3.57 3.55
N PHE A 34 -7.60 4.19 2.54
CA PHE A 34 -8.20 5.30 1.80
C PHE A 34 -9.52 4.87 1.14
N ILE A 35 -9.48 3.82 0.31
CA ILE A 35 -10.67 3.28 -0.39
C ILE A 35 -11.79 2.90 0.59
N LYS A 36 -11.43 2.33 1.75
CA LYS A 36 -12.43 1.85 2.72
C LYS A 36 -13.06 2.92 3.60
N LYS A 37 -12.36 4.01 3.89
CA LYS A 37 -12.73 4.93 4.98
C LYS A 37 -12.79 6.40 4.59
N GLN A 38 -12.10 6.80 3.52
CA GLN A 38 -11.90 8.22 3.18
C GLN A 38 -12.37 8.55 1.77
N ALA A 39 -12.23 7.62 0.82
CA ALA A 39 -12.56 7.86 -0.58
C ALA A 39 -14.04 8.23 -0.74
N THR A 40 -14.29 9.28 -1.53
CA THR A 40 -15.62 9.68 -1.97
C THR A 40 -16.04 8.84 -3.18
N PHE A 41 -17.30 8.98 -3.60
CA PHE A 41 -17.80 8.26 -4.78
C PHE A 41 -17.01 8.61 -6.05
N ASP A 42 -16.64 9.89 -6.21
CA ASP A 42 -15.86 10.36 -7.36
C ASP A 42 -14.45 9.75 -7.36
N ASP A 43 -13.79 9.73 -6.19
CA ASP A 43 -12.48 9.08 -6.02
C ASP A 43 -12.55 7.59 -6.39
N LEU A 44 -13.61 6.89 -5.99
CA LEU A 44 -13.79 5.48 -6.32
C LEU A 44 -13.95 5.28 -7.83
N ALA A 45 -14.73 6.12 -8.50
CA ALA A 45 -14.92 6.05 -9.95
C ALA A 45 -13.60 6.30 -10.70
N GLU A 46 -12.81 7.29 -10.29
CA GLU A 46 -11.48 7.54 -10.86
C GLU A 46 -10.54 6.34 -10.63
N LEU A 47 -10.49 5.81 -9.40
CA LEU A 47 -9.64 4.67 -9.05
C LEU A 47 -10.01 3.41 -9.82
N GLU A 48 -11.29 3.16 -10.09
CA GLU A 48 -11.73 2.04 -10.92
C GLU A 48 -11.19 2.14 -12.34
N GLY A 49 -11.23 3.33 -12.96
CA GLY A 49 -10.64 3.58 -14.28
C GLY A 49 -9.13 3.32 -14.29
N LEU A 50 -8.42 3.81 -13.28
CA LEU A 50 -6.98 3.57 -13.13
C LEU A 50 -6.65 2.08 -12.96
N ILE A 51 -7.45 1.35 -12.19
CA ILE A 51 -7.29 -0.10 -11.98
C ILE A 51 -7.52 -0.86 -13.29
N GLU A 52 -8.54 -0.51 -14.06
CA GLU A 52 -8.82 -1.15 -15.34
C GLU A 52 -7.67 -0.96 -16.33
N GLN A 53 -7.17 0.27 -16.46
CA GLN A 53 -6.03 0.57 -17.33
C GLN A 53 -4.79 -0.21 -16.90
N ARG A 54 -4.52 -0.30 -15.59
CA ARG A 54 -3.39 -1.07 -15.07
C ARG A 54 -3.51 -2.57 -15.32
N LYS A 55 -4.71 -3.13 -15.22
CA LYS A 55 -4.98 -4.54 -15.56
C LYS A 55 -4.71 -4.81 -17.04
N LYS A 56 -5.15 -3.92 -17.93
CA LYS A 56 -4.89 -4.01 -19.37
C LYS A 56 -3.39 -4.04 -19.66
N ASP A 57 -2.64 -3.09 -19.09
CA ASP A 57 -1.17 -3.01 -19.23
C ASP A 57 -0.46 -4.28 -18.72
N LEU A 58 -0.94 -4.87 -17.62
CA LEU A 58 -0.40 -6.13 -17.09
C LEU A 58 -0.79 -7.36 -17.91
N SER A 59 -2.00 -7.39 -18.48
CA SER A 59 -2.47 -8.51 -19.30
C SER A 59 -1.91 -8.52 -20.72
N SER A 60 -1.46 -7.35 -21.19
CA SER A 60 -0.86 -7.18 -22.52
C SER A 60 0.67 -7.33 -22.51
N ARG A 61 1.27 -7.63 -21.36
CA ARG A 61 2.69 -7.97 -21.18
C ARG A 61 2.87 -9.48 -21.18
#